data_AF-A0A651EXZ9-F1
#
_entry.id   AF-A0A651EXZ9-F1
#
_cell.length_a   1.000
_cell.length_b   1.000
_cell.length_c   1.000
_cell.angle_alpha   90.00
_cell.angle_beta   90.00
_cell.angle_gamma   90.00
#
_symmetry.space_group_name_H-M   'P 1'
#
loop_
_entity.id
_entity.type
_entity.pdbx_description
1 polymer ?
#
loop_
_entity_poly.entity_id
_entity_poly.type
_entity_poly.pdbx_seq_one_letter_code
_entity_poly.pdbx_strand_id
1 'polypeptide(L)'
;MSGKRAKSVYLETFGCQMNELDSELVAGQLRALGYSFVREPEQADIVLYNTCSVRDLAEQKVRSRLGEMRLRKANEPGVVVGVLGCMAERDGVDLIRKYPVVDILCGPAELDKLPGLIDNAVRTRDSYLADDPDAEMQVRRAGRMVHPVAERSARAVALQGDASRRSGTLAAAADSLEMLDLSRVISASDHNGSAYVRITRGCNKFCTYCVVPQTRGAEIHRPPEHIIEECKRLADSGVIEVTLLGQTVNHYRFEHGAAVAVDGVVQPQKGRSYKGGHRRDPLAGERTTTFADLLHRIHEEVPAIQRLRFVTSYPRDFGDDALEVMRDSPRICRYLHVPAQSGSNRILKLMNRGYTVEEYLEFIERARSILHQPEIDRPLTIAGDIIVGFCSETEEDFRATEALLRRVRYKNCFIFKYSPRPGTVAFDRIPDDVPDEVKRRRCNDLLAVQHEISDEISREHIGTVQRVFVQGVSARERKKRPAAQGAGMVGLTVRGESSEAEPSSCAGVVTDSAGPIQMTGRTDGDLIVVFDCPPDRSPDALIGRILPLRITSATMLTMNGELAD
;
A
#
# COMPACT_ATOMS: atom_id res chain seq x y z
N MET A 1 -23.42 25.96 27.63
CA MET A 1 -22.99 25.02 26.58
C MET A 1 -21.47 24.90 26.68
N SER A 2 -20.96 23.84 27.32
CA SER A 2 -19.50 23.61 27.43
C SER A 2 -18.99 23.14 26.08
N GLY A 3 -18.10 23.91 25.44
CA GLY A 3 -17.54 23.59 24.13
C GLY A 3 -16.73 22.31 24.20
N LYS A 4 -17.21 21.23 23.57
CA LYS A 4 -16.43 20.00 23.40
C LYS A 4 -15.18 20.33 22.58
N ARG A 5 -14.01 20.25 23.21
CA ARG A 5 -12.71 20.32 22.55
C ARG A 5 -12.65 19.28 21.42
N ALA A 6 -12.23 19.69 20.22
CA ALA A 6 -12.00 18.77 19.11
C ALA A 6 -10.98 17.70 19.55
N LYS A 7 -11.35 16.43 19.44
CA LYS A 7 -10.50 15.32 19.88
C LYS A 7 -9.30 15.18 18.93
N SER A 8 -8.11 15.02 19.49
CA SER A 8 -6.88 14.85 18.71
C SER A 8 -6.67 13.39 18.32
N VAL A 9 -6.28 13.15 17.07
CA VAL A 9 -6.05 11.82 16.50
C VAL A 9 -4.61 11.71 15.99
N TYR A 10 -3.91 10.65 16.38
CA TYR A 10 -2.66 10.23 15.76
C TYR A 10 -2.92 8.96 14.94
N LEU A 11 -2.49 8.94 13.68
CA LEU A 11 -2.63 7.80 12.78
C LEU A 11 -1.28 7.46 12.17
N GLU A 12 -0.78 6.27 12.48
CA GLU A 12 0.46 5.74 11.91
C GLU A 12 0.15 4.54 11.02
N THR A 13 0.73 4.55 9.83
CA THR A 13 0.45 3.54 8.80
C THR A 13 1.68 2.69 8.53
N PHE A 14 1.51 1.38 8.56
CA PHE A 14 2.51 0.40 8.20
C PHE A 14 1.97 -0.53 7.12
N GLY A 15 2.80 -0.95 6.17
CA GLY A 15 2.43 -2.00 5.22
C GLY A 15 2.60 -1.62 3.76
N CYS A 16 1.49 -1.55 3.02
CA CYS A 16 1.47 -1.35 1.58
C CYS A 16 0.63 -0.13 1.16
N GLN A 17 0.62 0.16 -0.13
CA GLN A 17 -0.10 1.28 -0.76
C GLN A 17 -1.61 1.23 -0.49
N MET A 18 -2.19 0.04 -0.33
CA MET A 18 -3.59 -0.08 0.10
C MET A 18 -3.80 0.47 1.50
N ASN A 19 -2.89 0.20 2.45
CA ASN A 19 -2.99 0.76 3.80
C ASN A 19 -2.80 2.29 3.79
N GLU A 20 -1.94 2.83 2.92
CA GLU A 20 -1.80 4.28 2.74
C GLU A 20 -3.11 4.92 2.29
N LEU A 21 -3.77 4.35 1.26
CA LEU A 21 -5.09 4.82 0.83
C LEU A 21 -6.16 4.64 1.92
N ASP A 22 -6.19 3.49 2.59
CA ASP A 22 -7.13 3.21 3.68
C ASP A 22 -7.00 4.29 4.79
N SER A 23 -5.77 4.70 5.13
CA SER A 23 -5.50 5.77 6.09
C SER A 23 -5.90 7.16 5.60
N GLU A 24 -5.71 7.45 4.31
CA GLU A 24 -6.12 8.73 3.71
C GLU A 24 -7.64 8.90 3.78
N LEU A 25 -8.39 7.86 3.40
CA LEU A 25 -9.86 7.85 3.44
C LEU A 25 -10.38 8.04 4.87
N VAL A 26 -9.81 7.29 5.82
CA VAL A 26 -10.14 7.42 7.25
C VAL A 26 -9.83 8.83 7.75
N ALA A 27 -8.68 9.40 7.39
CA ALA A 27 -8.31 10.74 7.81
C ALA A 27 -9.27 11.80 7.27
N GLY A 28 -9.66 11.70 5.99
CA GLY A 28 -10.66 12.58 5.37
C GLY A 28 -12.00 12.51 6.10
N GLN A 29 -12.50 11.30 6.36
CA GLN A 29 -13.77 11.08 7.07
C GLN A 29 -13.75 11.66 8.49
N LEU A 30 -12.68 11.41 9.26
CA LEU A 30 -12.55 11.94 10.62
C LEU A 30 -12.41 13.47 10.64
N ARG A 31 -11.69 14.07 9.68
CA ARG A 31 -11.63 15.54 9.57
C ARG A 31 -13.00 16.15 9.28
N ALA A 32 -13.79 15.54 8.40
CA ALA A 32 -15.16 15.98 8.11
C ALA A 32 -16.07 15.93 9.35
N LEU A 33 -15.78 15.03 10.29
CA LEU A 33 -16.47 14.91 11.59
C LEU A 33 -15.89 15.83 12.69
N GLY A 34 -14.87 16.65 12.37
CA GLY A 34 -14.29 17.64 13.28
C GLY A 34 -13.14 17.14 14.16
N TYR A 35 -12.53 16.00 13.85
CA TYR A 35 -11.31 15.53 14.52
C TYR A 35 -10.07 16.25 14.00
N SER A 36 -9.09 16.47 14.88
CA SER A 36 -7.84 17.16 14.56
C SER A 36 -6.65 16.19 14.57
N PHE A 37 -5.88 16.13 13.49
CA PHE A 37 -4.73 15.22 13.41
C PHE A 37 -3.46 15.85 14.00
N VAL A 38 -2.75 15.09 14.84
CA VAL A 38 -1.48 15.48 15.48
C VAL A 38 -0.32 14.63 14.97
N ARG A 39 0.91 15.15 15.06
CA ARG A 39 2.13 14.49 14.53
C ARG A 39 2.77 13.53 15.52
N GLU A 40 2.55 13.74 16.81
CA GLU A 40 3.15 12.96 17.87
C GLU A 40 2.06 12.19 18.60
N PRO A 41 2.26 10.89 18.89
CA PRO A 41 1.26 10.09 19.56
C PRO A 41 0.89 10.67 20.93
N GLU A 42 1.85 11.24 21.66
CA GLU A 42 1.70 11.82 23.00
C GLU A 42 0.66 12.96 23.07
N GLN A 43 0.40 13.62 21.94
CA GLN A 43 -0.54 14.74 21.84
C GLN A 43 -1.97 14.30 21.50
N ALA A 44 -2.17 13.00 21.25
CA ALA A 44 -3.43 12.46 20.75
C ALA A 44 -4.33 11.87 21.84
N ASP A 45 -5.62 12.18 21.80
CA ASP A 45 -6.65 11.48 22.58
C ASP A 45 -6.92 10.08 22.00
N ILE A 46 -6.73 9.91 20.69
CA ILE A 46 -6.99 8.68 19.94
C ILE A 46 -5.75 8.32 19.13
N VAL A 47 -5.24 7.11 19.33
CA VAL A 47 -4.05 6.58 18.66
C VAL A 47 -4.47 5.40 17.77
N LEU A 48 -4.29 5.54 16.46
CA LEU A 48 -4.67 4.53 15.46
C LEU A 48 -3.42 3.99 14.76
N TYR A 49 -3.28 2.67 14.72
CA TYR A 49 -2.25 1.97 13.97
C TYR A 49 -2.87 1.19 12.82
N ASN A 50 -2.70 1.64 11.57
CA ASN A 50 -3.14 0.90 10.39
C ASN A 50 -2.01 0.01 9.89
N THR A 51 -2.26 -1.31 9.77
CA THR A 51 -1.18 -2.25 9.45
C THR A 51 -1.58 -3.40 8.53
N CYS A 52 -0.59 -3.91 7.82
CA CYS A 52 -0.70 -5.06 6.92
C CYS A 52 -0.38 -6.37 7.66
N SER A 53 -1.07 -7.46 7.33
CA SER A 53 -0.80 -8.81 7.84
C SER A 53 0.03 -9.68 6.89
N VAL A 54 0.48 -9.10 5.77
CA VAL A 54 1.29 -9.80 4.76
C VAL A 54 2.78 -9.69 5.10
N ARG A 55 3.24 -8.50 5.53
CA ARG A 55 4.65 -8.18 5.78
C ARG A 55 4.99 -8.32 7.27
N ASP A 56 6.00 -9.13 7.59
CA ASP A 56 6.29 -9.48 8.99
C ASP A 56 6.77 -8.28 9.81
N LEU A 57 7.66 -7.49 9.23
CA LEU A 57 8.20 -6.28 9.87
C LEU A 57 7.09 -5.26 10.21
N ALA A 58 6.02 -5.18 9.40
CA ALA A 58 4.91 -4.27 9.68
C ALA A 58 4.16 -4.68 10.95
N GLU A 59 3.94 -5.99 11.16
CA GLU A 59 3.32 -6.50 12.38
C GLU A 59 4.21 -6.29 13.61
N GLN A 60 5.50 -6.58 13.48
CA GLN A 60 6.46 -6.41 14.58
C GLN A 60 6.51 -4.95 15.07
N LYS A 61 6.50 -3.98 14.15
CA LYS A 61 6.46 -2.56 14.49
C LYS A 61 5.21 -2.19 15.29
N VAL A 62 4.03 -2.61 14.85
CA VAL A 62 2.79 -2.36 15.59
C VAL A 62 2.81 -3.03 16.95
N ARG A 63 3.29 -4.27 17.05
CA ARG A 63 3.44 -4.96 18.34
C ARG A 63 4.35 -4.21 19.32
N SER A 64 5.45 -3.63 18.83
CA SER A 64 6.32 -2.77 19.62
C SER A 64 5.59 -1.53 20.13
N ARG A 65 4.90 -0.81 19.24
CA ARG A 65 4.12 0.40 19.56
C ARG A 65 3.01 0.12 20.57
N LEU A 66 2.29 -1.00 20.42
CA LEU A 66 1.29 -1.43 21.40
C LEU A 66 1.90 -1.73 22.78
N GLY A 67 3.14 -2.24 22.81
CA GLY A 67 3.90 -2.40 24.05
C GLY A 67 4.16 -1.07 24.75
N GLU A 68 4.61 -0.05 24.01
CA GLU A 68 4.86 1.32 24.51
C GLU A 68 3.58 1.97 25.04
N MET A 69 2.44 1.76 24.36
CA MET A 69 1.13 2.29 24.78
C MET A 69 0.64 1.75 26.12
N ARG A 70 1.18 0.62 26.61
CA ARG A 70 0.86 0.10 27.94
C ARG A 70 1.23 1.08 29.05
N LEU A 71 2.40 1.69 28.96
CA LEU A 71 2.87 2.66 29.95
C LEU A 71 2.04 3.93 29.89
N ARG A 72 1.78 4.42 28.68
CA ARG A 72 0.99 5.64 28.48
C ARG A 72 -0.43 5.47 29.01
N LYS A 73 -1.11 4.39 28.64
CA LYS A 73 -2.50 4.16 29.06
C LYS A 73 -2.65 3.93 30.57
N ALA A 74 -1.57 3.54 31.26
CA ALA A 74 -1.54 3.48 32.72
C ALA A 74 -1.44 4.87 33.39
N ASN A 75 -0.92 5.88 32.68
CA ASN A 75 -0.82 7.26 33.15
C ASN A 75 -1.97 8.13 32.63
N GLU A 76 -2.50 7.81 31.44
CA GLU A 76 -3.58 8.51 30.74
C GLU A 76 -4.69 7.51 30.37
N PRO A 77 -5.56 7.13 31.33
CA PRO A 77 -6.55 6.07 31.13
C PRO A 77 -7.62 6.38 30.07
N GLY A 78 -7.80 7.67 29.75
CA GLY A 78 -8.75 8.18 28.75
C GLY A 78 -8.30 8.05 27.30
N VAL A 79 -7.04 7.70 27.04
CA VAL A 79 -6.53 7.49 25.66
C VAL A 79 -7.16 6.25 25.05
N VAL A 80 -7.65 6.38 23.82
CA VAL A 80 -8.21 5.30 23.01
C VAL A 80 -7.18 4.79 22.02
N VAL A 81 -6.95 3.48 21.98
CA VAL A 81 -5.98 2.85 21.08
C VAL A 81 -6.70 1.91 20.11
N GLY A 82 -6.54 2.15 18.81
CA GLY A 82 -7.13 1.34 17.75
C GLY A 82 -6.10 0.69 16.84
N VAL A 83 -6.40 -0.52 16.36
CA VAL A 83 -5.64 -1.19 15.32
C VAL A 83 -6.56 -1.39 14.10
N LEU A 84 -6.09 -0.93 12.94
CA LEU A 84 -6.80 -0.99 11.68
C LEU A 84 -6.09 -1.92 10.69
N GLY A 85 -6.82 -2.35 9.66
CA GLY A 85 -6.25 -3.03 8.51
C GLY A 85 -6.15 -4.54 8.66
N CYS A 86 -5.38 -5.19 7.79
CA CYS A 86 -5.42 -6.64 7.63
C CYS A 86 -4.96 -7.41 8.88
N MET A 87 -4.13 -6.81 9.74
CA MET A 87 -3.74 -7.42 11.01
C MET A 87 -4.90 -7.47 12.01
N ALA A 88 -5.72 -6.41 12.05
CA ALA A 88 -6.88 -6.34 12.93
C ALA A 88 -7.91 -7.42 12.56
N GLU A 89 -8.14 -7.62 11.25
CA GLU A 89 -9.04 -8.65 10.74
C GLU A 89 -8.54 -10.08 11.09
N ARG A 90 -7.25 -10.34 10.88
CA ARG A 90 -6.67 -11.67 11.09
C ARG A 90 -6.53 -12.03 12.56
N ASP A 91 -5.86 -11.19 13.35
CA ASP A 91 -5.54 -11.50 14.75
C ASP A 91 -6.77 -11.30 15.64
N GLY A 92 -7.70 -10.41 15.24
CA GLY A 92 -8.98 -10.21 15.90
C GLY A 92 -8.88 -10.13 17.43
N VAL A 93 -9.76 -10.85 18.11
CA VAL A 93 -9.83 -10.90 19.58
C VAL A 93 -8.54 -11.38 20.23
N ASP A 94 -7.74 -12.21 19.56
CA ASP A 94 -6.46 -12.67 20.11
C ASP A 94 -5.43 -11.55 20.22
N LEU A 95 -5.51 -10.53 19.35
CA LEU A 95 -4.67 -9.33 19.46
C LEU A 95 -4.94 -8.61 20.78
N ILE A 96 -6.21 -8.49 21.15
CA ILE A 96 -6.65 -7.83 22.37
C ILE A 96 -6.26 -8.64 23.60
N ARG A 97 -6.43 -9.97 23.57
CA ARG A 97 -5.99 -10.85 24.66
C ARG A 97 -4.50 -10.70 24.95
N LYS A 98 -3.68 -10.56 23.90
CA LYS A 98 -2.22 -10.36 24.01
C LYS A 98 -1.86 -8.93 24.41
N TYR A 99 -2.58 -7.94 23.85
CA TYR A 99 -2.36 -6.51 24.06
C TYR A 99 -3.65 -5.86 24.56
N PRO A 100 -3.95 -5.95 25.86
CA PRO A 100 -5.22 -5.48 26.42
C PRO A 100 -5.30 -3.94 26.52
N VAL A 101 -4.36 -3.25 25.86
CA VAL A 101 -4.39 -1.80 25.63
C VAL A 101 -5.26 -1.41 24.45
N VAL A 102 -5.60 -2.35 23.55
CA VAL A 102 -6.38 -2.09 22.34
C VAL A 102 -7.87 -1.96 22.66
N ASP A 103 -8.49 -0.84 22.29
CA ASP A 103 -9.92 -0.55 22.44
C ASP A 103 -10.71 -0.70 21.15
N ILE A 104 -10.05 -0.65 19.98
CA ILE A 104 -10.72 -0.71 18.69
C ILE A 104 -9.97 -1.67 17.77
N LEU A 105 -10.72 -2.56 17.13
CA LEU A 105 -10.28 -3.31 15.97
C LEU A 105 -11.19 -2.96 14.80
N CYS A 106 -10.60 -2.64 13.66
CA CYS A 106 -11.35 -2.35 12.45
C CYS A 106 -10.66 -2.99 11.25
N GLY A 107 -11.34 -3.96 10.65
CA GLY A 107 -10.87 -4.64 9.46
C GLY A 107 -10.95 -3.75 8.20
N PRO A 108 -10.26 -4.12 7.11
CA PRO A 108 -10.29 -3.36 5.87
C PRO A 108 -11.68 -3.20 5.24
N ALA A 109 -12.60 -4.13 5.54
CA ALA A 109 -13.96 -4.13 5.02
C ALA A 109 -14.95 -3.32 5.89
N GLU A 110 -14.49 -2.71 6.99
CA GLU A 110 -15.34 -2.01 7.96
C GLU A 110 -14.85 -0.59 8.27
N LEU A 111 -14.00 -0.03 7.40
CA LEU A 111 -13.40 1.29 7.61
C LEU A 111 -14.45 2.41 7.70
N ASP A 112 -15.58 2.25 6.99
CA ASP A 112 -16.74 3.14 7.05
C ASP A 112 -17.35 3.23 8.45
N LYS A 113 -17.21 2.17 9.27
CA LYS A 113 -17.75 2.09 10.64
C LYS A 113 -16.83 2.68 11.69
N LEU A 114 -15.59 3.02 11.35
CA LEU A 114 -14.58 3.47 12.30
C LEU A 114 -15.02 4.67 13.17
N PRO A 115 -15.70 5.71 12.64
CA PRO A 115 -16.18 6.80 13.49
C PRO A 115 -17.10 6.34 14.61
N GLY A 116 -18.02 5.42 14.32
CA GLY A 116 -18.90 4.83 15.33
C GLY A 116 -18.15 3.97 16.35
N LEU A 117 -17.11 3.26 15.93
CA LEU A 117 -16.24 2.50 16.84
C LEU A 117 -15.47 3.42 17.79
N ILE A 118 -14.96 4.55 17.29
CA ILE A 118 -14.28 5.58 18.09
C ILE A 118 -15.24 6.16 19.12
N ASP A 119 -16.44 6.57 18.71
CA ASP A 119 -17.44 7.13 19.63
C ASP A 119 -17.83 6.15 20.73
N ASN A 120 -18.00 4.86 20.39
CA ASN A 120 -18.31 3.82 21.36
C ASN A 120 -17.15 3.59 22.34
N ALA A 121 -15.91 3.52 21.86
CA ALA A 121 -14.73 3.33 22.69
C ALA A 121 -14.53 4.51 23.66
N VAL A 122 -14.68 5.74 23.15
CA VAL A 122 -14.65 6.98 23.94
C VAL A 122 -15.71 6.96 25.03
N ARG A 123 -16.98 6.70 24.69
CA ARG A 123 -18.07 6.68 25.68
C ARG A 123 -17.85 5.61 26.75
N THR A 124 -17.38 4.44 26.33
CA THR A 124 -17.07 3.33 27.23
C THR A 124 -15.97 3.73 28.21
N ARG A 125 -14.90 4.38 27.74
CA ARG A 125 -13.83 4.95 28.58
C ARG A 125 -14.35 5.99 29.56
N ASP A 126 -15.11 6.96 29.06
CA ASP A 126 -15.63 8.07 29.86
C ASP A 126 -16.55 7.56 30.99
N SER A 127 -17.44 6.59 30.70
CA SER A 127 -18.28 5.95 31.71
C SER A 127 -17.45 5.21 32.76
N TYR A 128 -16.38 4.51 32.37
CA TYR A 128 -15.52 3.79 33.32
C TYR A 128 -14.76 4.73 34.25
N LEU A 129 -14.29 5.88 33.75
CA LEU A 129 -13.63 6.89 34.58
C LEU A 129 -14.60 7.55 35.56
N ALA A 130 -15.89 7.59 35.23
CA ALA A 130 -16.93 8.15 36.09
C ALA A 130 -17.41 7.18 37.19
N ASP A 131 -17.47 5.87 36.91
CA ASP A 131 -18.05 4.87 37.82
C ASP A 131 -17.11 4.39 38.94
N ASP A 132 -15.78 4.55 38.80
CA ASP A 132 -14.83 4.05 39.80
C ASP A 132 -13.52 4.87 39.88
N PRO A 133 -13.52 6.05 40.53
CA PRO A 133 -12.31 6.87 40.70
C PRO A 133 -11.26 6.23 41.64
N ASP A 134 -11.61 5.21 42.44
CA ASP A 134 -10.75 4.61 43.48
C ASP A 134 -10.20 3.20 43.15
N ALA A 135 -10.76 2.48 42.16
CA ALA A 135 -10.24 1.18 41.73
C ALA A 135 -8.78 1.24 41.23
N GLU A 136 -8.36 2.36 40.64
CA GLU A 136 -6.98 2.55 40.19
C GLU A 136 -5.98 2.65 41.36
N MET A 137 -6.39 3.25 42.48
CA MET A 137 -5.55 3.33 43.68
C MET A 137 -5.34 1.94 44.32
N GLN A 138 -6.34 1.06 44.22
CA GLN A 138 -6.25 -0.31 44.74
C GLN A 138 -5.40 -1.24 43.85
N VAL A 139 -5.44 -1.08 42.52
CA VAL A 139 -4.59 -1.86 41.59
C VAL A 139 -3.10 -1.50 41.75
N ARG A 140 -2.78 -0.22 41.98
CA ARG A 140 -1.41 0.23 42.29
C ARG A 140 -0.82 -0.39 43.57
N ARG A 141 -1.67 -0.67 44.57
CA ARG A 141 -1.25 -1.31 45.85
C ARG A 141 -1.12 -2.84 45.76
N ALA A 142 -1.83 -3.49 44.83
CA ALA A 142 -1.94 -4.95 44.78
C ALA A 142 -0.86 -5.67 43.95
N GLY A 143 0.05 -4.96 43.27
CA GLY A 143 1.14 -5.57 42.49
C GLY A 143 0.69 -6.49 41.35
N ARG A 144 -0.62 -6.59 41.06
CA ARG A 144 -1.18 -7.40 39.98
C ARG A 144 -1.19 -6.59 38.68
N MET A 145 -0.44 -7.08 37.70
CA MET A 145 -0.19 -6.46 36.39
C MET A 145 -1.35 -6.58 35.37
N VAL A 146 -2.59 -6.77 35.81
CA VAL A 146 -3.76 -6.87 34.91
C VAL A 146 -4.79 -5.83 35.34
N HIS A 147 -4.95 -4.78 34.54
CA HIS A 147 -5.99 -3.78 34.76
C HIS A 147 -7.37 -4.42 34.52
N PRO A 148 -8.32 -4.38 35.47
CA PRO A 148 -9.70 -4.85 35.28
C PRO A 148 -10.40 -4.19 34.07
N VAL A 149 -9.99 -2.95 33.82
CA VAL A 149 -10.38 -2.06 32.72
C VAL A 149 -9.95 -2.60 31.34
N ALA A 150 -8.82 -3.30 31.29
CA ALA A 150 -8.24 -3.90 30.09
C ALA A 150 -8.98 -5.20 29.71
N GLU A 151 -9.36 -6.01 30.70
CA GLU A 151 -10.18 -7.22 30.49
C GLU A 151 -11.62 -6.93 30.06
N ARG A 152 -12.24 -5.86 30.61
CA ARG A 152 -13.60 -5.44 30.22
C ARG A 152 -13.65 -4.78 28.84
N SER A 153 -12.66 -3.95 28.49
CA SER A 153 -12.55 -3.40 27.13
C SER A 153 -12.35 -4.52 26.12
N ALA A 154 -11.55 -5.54 26.48
CA ALA A 154 -11.39 -6.71 25.65
C ALA A 154 -12.68 -7.50 25.41
N ARG A 155 -13.54 -7.61 26.44
CA ARG A 155 -14.87 -8.22 26.31
C ARG A 155 -15.83 -7.37 25.47
N ALA A 156 -15.85 -6.05 25.64
CA ALA A 156 -16.72 -5.14 24.87
C ALA A 156 -16.38 -5.16 23.38
N VAL A 157 -15.09 -5.17 23.03
CA VAL A 157 -14.63 -5.26 21.64
C VAL A 157 -14.82 -6.66 21.06
N ALA A 158 -14.61 -7.72 21.85
CA ALA A 158 -14.89 -9.09 21.41
C ALA A 158 -16.38 -9.30 21.06
N LEU A 159 -17.30 -8.70 21.83
CA LEU A 159 -18.73 -8.71 21.53
C LEU A 159 -19.07 -7.98 20.22
N GLN A 160 -18.36 -6.89 19.90
CA GLN A 160 -18.52 -6.18 18.62
C GLN A 160 -17.96 -6.97 17.43
N GLY A 161 -16.81 -7.63 17.59
CA GLY A 161 -16.19 -8.46 16.55
C GLY A 161 -17.01 -9.71 16.16
N ASP A 162 -17.70 -10.33 17.12
CA ASP A 162 -18.56 -11.50 16.84
C ASP A 162 -19.86 -11.13 16.11
N ALA A 163 -20.39 -9.92 16.31
CA ALA A 163 -21.58 -9.44 15.61
C ALA A 163 -21.29 -9.11 14.13
N SER A 164 -20.09 -8.60 13.85
CA SER A 164 -19.62 -8.29 12.49
C SER A 164 -19.43 -9.54 11.62
N ARG A 165 -18.88 -10.64 12.18
CA ARG A 165 -18.53 -11.86 11.43
C ARG A 165 -19.72 -12.71 10.96
N ARG A 166 -20.93 -12.49 11.48
CA ARG A 166 -22.08 -13.40 11.26
C ARG A 166 -22.95 -13.09 10.01
N SER A 167 -22.59 -12.12 9.17
CA SER A 167 -23.45 -11.71 8.03
C SER A 167 -22.72 -11.69 6.68
N GLY A 168 -22.30 -12.85 6.18
CA GLY A 168 -21.62 -12.96 4.87
C GLY A 168 -22.51 -12.72 3.65
N THR A 169 -23.84 -12.75 3.80
CA THR A 169 -24.79 -12.68 2.67
C THR A 169 -25.61 -11.38 2.65
N LEU A 170 -25.82 -10.74 3.80
CA LEU A 170 -26.51 -9.44 3.88
C LEU A 170 -25.54 -8.24 3.84
N ALA A 171 -24.26 -8.42 4.19
CA ALA A 171 -23.25 -7.34 4.12
C ALA A 171 -22.92 -6.91 2.68
N ALA A 172 -23.17 -7.77 1.68
CA ALA A 172 -22.98 -7.42 0.28
C ALA A 172 -24.09 -6.50 -0.28
N ALA A 173 -25.22 -6.36 0.42
CA ALA A 173 -26.38 -5.59 -0.06
C ALA A 173 -26.40 -4.13 0.45
N ALA A 174 -25.52 -3.77 1.40
CA ALA A 174 -25.37 -2.42 1.94
C ALA A 174 -23.87 -2.10 2.08
N ASP A 175 -23.15 -2.12 0.95
CA ASP A 175 -21.71 -1.90 0.90
C ASP A 175 -21.35 -0.41 1.04
N SER A 176 -21.42 0.10 2.28
CA SER A 176 -21.06 1.48 2.63
C SER A 176 -19.57 1.82 2.40
N LEU A 177 -18.71 0.85 2.07
CA LEU A 177 -17.32 1.13 1.75
C LEU A 177 -17.18 1.87 0.41
N GLU A 178 -18.05 1.59 -0.57
CA GLU A 178 -18.08 2.36 -1.82
C GLU A 178 -18.45 3.82 -1.54
N MET A 179 -19.30 4.06 -0.52
CA MET A 179 -19.60 5.43 -0.07
C MET A 179 -18.37 6.11 0.51
N LEU A 180 -17.43 5.39 1.14
CA LEU A 180 -16.18 5.96 1.64
C LEU A 180 -15.29 6.44 0.48
N ASP A 181 -15.17 5.64 -0.59
CA ASP A 181 -14.41 6.01 -1.79
C ASP A 181 -15.12 7.16 -2.56
N LEU A 182 -16.45 7.12 -2.69
CA LEU A 182 -17.25 8.19 -3.31
C LEU A 182 -17.17 9.51 -2.53
N SER A 183 -17.28 9.44 -1.21
CA SER A 183 -17.25 10.61 -0.31
C SER A 183 -15.85 11.06 0.07
N ARG A 184 -14.80 10.52 -0.58
CA ARG A 184 -13.41 10.92 -0.37
C ARG A 184 -13.30 12.44 -0.38
N VAL A 185 -12.86 12.97 0.76
CA VAL A 185 -12.54 14.39 0.91
C VAL A 185 -11.22 14.64 0.21
N ILE A 186 -11.26 15.44 -0.86
CA ILE A 186 -10.08 15.77 -1.65
C ILE A 186 -9.68 17.20 -1.28
N SER A 187 -8.47 17.36 -0.74
CA SER A 187 -7.86 18.67 -0.50
C SER A 187 -6.61 18.80 -1.35
N ALA A 188 -6.43 19.94 -2.02
CA ALA A 188 -5.24 20.24 -2.82
C ALA A 188 -3.93 20.20 -2.00
N SER A 189 -4.02 20.41 -0.67
CA SER A 189 -2.89 20.31 0.25
C SER A 189 -2.47 18.88 0.59
N ASP A 190 -3.31 17.89 0.30
CA ASP A 190 -3.15 16.53 0.82
C ASP A 190 -2.39 15.62 -0.14
N HIS A 191 -2.05 16.11 -1.34
CA HIS A 191 -1.34 15.36 -2.37
C HIS A 191 -0.20 16.17 -3.02
N ASN A 192 0.94 15.52 -3.28
CA ASN A 192 2.06 16.13 -4.01
C ASN A 192 1.90 15.97 -5.53
N GLY A 193 0.68 16.20 -6.04
CA GLY A 193 0.31 16.01 -7.45
C GLY A 193 0.11 14.54 -7.86
N SER A 194 0.06 13.61 -6.91
CA SER A 194 -0.16 12.18 -7.14
C SER A 194 -1.21 11.62 -6.17
N ALA A 195 -2.05 10.71 -6.64
CA ALA A 195 -3.05 10.04 -5.81
C ALA A 195 -3.22 8.55 -6.15
N TYR A 196 -3.65 7.77 -5.16
CA TYR A 196 -4.09 6.40 -5.35
C TYR A 196 -5.60 6.35 -5.60
N VAL A 197 -6.04 5.48 -6.52
CA VAL A 197 -7.45 5.20 -6.77
C VAL A 197 -7.67 3.69 -6.74
N ARG A 198 -8.48 3.21 -5.80
CA ARG A 198 -8.80 1.77 -5.71
C ARG A 198 -9.79 1.42 -6.83
N ILE A 199 -9.53 0.37 -7.61
CA ILE A 199 -10.48 -0.11 -8.64
C ILE A 199 -11.07 -1.49 -8.31
N THR A 200 -10.33 -2.27 -7.53
CA THR A 200 -10.69 -3.61 -7.09
C THR A 200 -10.31 -3.76 -5.62
N ARG A 201 -11.12 -4.49 -4.85
CA ARG A 201 -10.82 -4.93 -3.48
C ARG A 201 -10.96 -6.45 -3.36
N GLY A 202 -10.29 -7.04 -2.38
CA GLY A 202 -10.30 -8.49 -2.18
C GLY A 202 -9.53 -9.24 -3.26
N CYS A 203 -9.42 -10.56 -3.12
CA CYS A 203 -8.67 -11.38 -4.07
C CYS A 203 -9.23 -12.80 -4.15
N ASN A 204 -9.48 -13.27 -5.37
CA ASN A 204 -9.92 -14.64 -5.65
C ASN A 204 -8.76 -15.58 -6.00
N LYS A 205 -7.51 -15.12 -5.93
CA LYS A 205 -6.32 -15.97 -6.13
C LYS A 205 -5.96 -16.67 -4.83
N PHE A 206 -6.20 -17.98 -4.76
CA PHE A 206 -5.92 -18.80 -3.59
C PHE A 206 -4.46 -19.27 -3.53
N CYS A 207 -3.51 -18.33 -3.56
CA CYS A 207 -2.10 -18.64 -3.39
C CYS A 207 -1.87 -19.21 -1.98
N THR A 208 -1.14 -20.31 -1.85
CA THR A 208 -1.10 -21.09 -0.59
C THR A 208 -0.48 -20.32 0.59
N TYR A 209 0.38 -19.33 0.32
CA TYR A 209 1.03 -18.49 1.31
C TYR A 209 0.29 -17.17 1.62
N CYS A 210 -0.76 -16.84 0.87
CA CYS A 210 -1.36 -15.51 0.90
C CYS A 210 -2.58 -15.44 1.83
N VAL A 211 -2.55 -14.51 2.79
CA VAL A 211 -3.64 -14.28 3.76
C VAL A 211 -4.73 -13.31 3.25
N VAL A 212 -4.50 -12.69 2.08
CA VAL A 212 -5.37 -11.63 1.55
C VAL A 212 -6.82 -12.07 1.33
N PRO A 213 -7.13 -13.27 0.77
CA PRO A 213 -8.52 -13.70 0.60
C PRO A 213 -9.31 -13.76 1.91
N GLN A 214 -8.63 -14.04 3.04
CA GLN A 214 -9.25 -14.10 4.37
C GLN A 214 -9.40 -12.72 5.02
N THR A 215 -8.52 -11.78 4.69
CA THR A 215 -8.45 -10.47 5.37
C THR A 215 -9.06 -9.32 4.60
N ARG A 216 -9.19 -9.44 3.28
CA ARG A 216 -9.83 -8.45 2.40
C ARG A 216 -11.05 -9.02 1.64
N GLY A 217 -11.37 -10.29 1.86
CA GLY A 217 -12.54 -10.95 1.28
C GLY A 217 -12.40 -11.31 -0.20
N ALA A 218 -13.54 -11.69 -0.79
CA ALA A 218 -13.65 -12.01 -2.20
C ALA A 218 -13.39 -10.77 -3.07
N GLU A 219 -12.94 -11.01 -4.29
CA GLU A 219 -12.68 -9.95 -5.25
C GLU A 219 -13.98 -9.22 -5.65
N ILE A 220 -13.93 -7.90 -5.60
CA ILE A 220 -15.03 -6.99 -5.89
C ILE A 220 -14.50 -5.83 -6.74
N HIS A 221 -15.17 -5.54 -7.86
CA HIS A 221 -14.82 -4.50 -8.83
C HIS A 221 -15.76 -3.30 -8.69
N ARG A 222 -15.17 -2.10 -8.63
CA ARG A 222 -15.94 -0.85 -8.55
C ARG A 222 -16.56 -0.48 -9.90
N PRO A 223 -17.71 0.22 -9.93
CA PRO A 223 -18.27 0.74 -11.17
C PRO A 223 -17.29 1.68 -11.90
N PRO A 224 -17.13 1.56 -13.22
CA PRO A 224 -16.16 2.36 -13.97
C PRO A 224 -16.47 3.85 -13.91
N GLU A 225 -17.74 4.24 -13.92
CA GLU A 225 -18.15 5.65 -13.81
C GLU A 225 -17.70 6.28 -12.49
N HIS A 226 -17.77 5.54 -11.38
CA HIS A 226 -17.32 6.03 -10.08
C HIS A 226 -15.80 6.24 -10.05
N ILE A 227 -15.05 5.34 -10.67
CA ILE A 227 -13.59 5.44 -10.78
C ILE A 227 -13.21 6.67 -11.62
N ILE A 228 -13.86 6.85 -12.77
CA ILE A 228 -13.57 7.97 -13.67
C ILE A 228 -13.94 9.30 -13.01
N GLU A 229 -15.08 9.38 -12.31
CA GLU A 229 -15.48 10.59 -11.60
C GLU A 229 -14.53 10.91 -10.42
N GLU A 230 -14.05 9.90 -9.69
CA GLU A 230 -12.99 10.09 -8.71
C GLU A 230 -11.70 10.65 -9.35
N CYS A 231 -11.28 10.09 -10.49
CA CYS A 231 -10.14 10.60 -11.25
C CYS A 231 -10.34 12.06 -11.70
N LYS A 232 -11.54 12.45 -12.15
CA LYS A 232 -11.88 13.82 -12.55
C LYS A 232 -11.77 14.79 -11.37
N ARG A 233 -12.38 14.45 -10.23
CA ARG A 233 -12.29 15.28 -9.01
C ARG A 233 -10.86 15.44 -8.50
N LEU A 234 -10.04 14.39 -8.59
CA LEU A 234 -8.61 14.46 -8.25
C LEU A 234 -7.84 15.34 -9.24
N ALA A 235 -8.14 15.26 -10.54
CA ALA A 235 -7.56 16.15 -11.54
C ALA A 235 -7.91 17.62 -11.24
N ASP A 236 -9.16 17.91 -10.90
CA ASP A 236 -9.63 19.26 -10.55
C ASP A 236 -8.95 19.84 -9.31
N SER A 237 -8.48 18.97 -8.38
CA SER A 237 -7.71 19.40 -7.20
C SER A 237 -6.21 19.56 -7.47
N GLY A 238 -5.74 19.28 -8.69
CA GLY A 238 -4.34 19.44 -9.10
C GLY A 238 -3.51 18.15 -9.08
N VAL A 239 -4.14 16.97 -8.98
CA VAL A 239 -3.45 15.69 -9.22
C VAL A 239 -3.13 15.55 -10.70
N ILE A 240 -1.89 15.19 -11.02
CA ILE A 240 -1.46 14.89 -12.40
C ILE A 240 -1.02 13.44 -12.60
N GLU A 241 -0.75 12.70 -11.52
CA GLU A 241 -0.46 11.26 -11.56
C GLU A 241 -1.50 10.47 -10.75
N VAL A 242 -2.17 9.51 -11.38
CA VAL A 242 -3.06 8.56 -10.70
C VAL A 242 -2.44 7.17 -10.76
N THR A 243 -2.39 6.49 -9.61
CA THR A 243 -2.02 5.07 -9.53
C THR A 243 -3.24 4.23 -9.15
N LEU A 244 -3.69 3.39 -10.07
CA LEU A 244 -4.77 2.43 -9.83
C LEU A 244 -4.28 1.31 -8.90
N LEU A 245 -5.05 1.06 -7.84
CA LEU A 245 -4.77 0.07 -6.80
C LEU A 245 -5.80 -1.06 -6.79
N GLY A 246 -5.31 -2.24 -6.44
CA GLY A 246 -6.09 -3.44 -6.17
C GLY A 246 -5.16 -4.61 -5.85
N GLN A 247 -5.74 -5.73 -5.43
CA GLN A 247 -4.96 -6.96 -5.19
C GLN A 247 -4.58 -7.64 -6.51
N THR A 248 -5.42 -7.57 -7.53
CA THR A 248 -5.16 -8.01 -8.91
C THR A 248 -5.85 -7.05 -9.87
N VAL A 249 -5.19 -5.94 -10.22
CA VAL A 249 -5.83 -4.86 -11.01
C VAL A 249 -6.20 -5.31 -12.42
N ASN A 250 -5.36 -6.14 -13.04
CA ASN A 250 -5.55 -6.62 -14.40
C ASN A 250 -6.62 -7.71 -14.55
N HIS A 251 -7.28 -8.10 -13.45
CA HIS A 251 -8.47 -8.96 -13.48
C HIS A 251 -9.77 -8.13 -13.39
N TYR A 252 -9.69 -6.80 -13.42
CA TYR A 252 -10.85 -5.91 -13.36
C TYR A 252 -11.84 -6.18 -14.50
N ARG A 253 -13.10 -6.36 -14.12
CA ARG A 253 -14.24 -6.47 -15.04
C ARG A 253 -15.51 -5.94 -14.40
N PHE A 254 -16.30 -5.19 -15.15
CA PHE A 254 -17.61 -4.72 -14.72
C PHE A 254 -18.68 -4.99 -15.79
N GLU A 255 -19.70 -5.79 -15.47
CA GLU A 255 -20.80 -6.15 -16.37
C GLU A 255 -21.98 -5.17 -16.18
N HIS A 256 -22.17 -4.23 -17.10
CA HIS A 256 -23.22 -3.20 -17.02
C HIS A 256 -24.62 -3.79 -16.89
N GLY A 257 -24.89 -4.87 -17.63
CA GLY A 257 -26.21 -5.53 -17.62
C GLY A 257 -26.51 -6.36 -16.36
N ALA A 258 -25.53 -6.57 -15.49
CA ALA A 258 -25.69 -7.26 -14.19
C ALA A 258 -25.55 -6.28 -13.01
N ALA A 259 -25.44 -4.97 -13.30
CA ALA A 259 -25.30 -3.95 -12.27
C ALA A 259 -26.61 -3.80 -11.48
N VAL A 260 -26.46 -3.73 -10.16
CA VAL A 260 -27.56 -3.46 -9.23
C VAL A 260 -27.35 -2.06 -8.67
N ALA A 261 -28.41 -1.26 -8.59
CA ALA A 261 -28.38 0.03 -7.91
C ALA A 261 -29.16 -0.05 -6.59
N VAL A 262 -28.60 0.51 -5.53
CA VAL A 262 -29.23 0.69 -4.22
C VAL A 262 -29.26 2.18 -3.95
N ASP A 263 -30.44 2.74 -3.66
CA ASP A 263 -30.64 4.18 -3.46
C ASP A 263 -30.08 5.07 -4.59
N GLY A 264 -30.16 4.58 -5.84
CA GLY A 264 -29.66 5.29 -7.03
C GLY A 264 -28.14 5.19 -7.24
N VAL A 265 -27.41 4.54 -6.35
CA VAL A 265 -25.96 4.31 -6.46
C VAL A 265 -25.69 2.91 -6.98
N VAL A 266 -24.95 2.81 -8.09
CA VAL A 266 -24.55 1.53 -8.67
C VAL A 266 -23.59 0.82 -7.73
N GLN A 267 -23.91 -0.42 -7.39
CA GLN A 267 -23.14 -1.23 -6.44
C GLN A 267 -21.98 -1.93 -7.13
N PRO A 268 -20.86 -2.15 -6.40
CA PRO A 268 -19.74 -2.89 -6.94
C PRO A 268 -20.06 -4.37 -7.13
N GLN A 269 -19.37 -5.02 -8.07
CA GLN A 269 -19.69 -6.38 -8.50
C GLN A 269 -18.66 -7.39 -8.01
N LYS A 270 -19.11 -8.54 -7.53
CA LYS A 270 -18.21 -9.66 -7.25
C LYS A 270 -17.59 -10.16 -8.55
N GLY A 271 -16.26 -10.21 -8.60
CA GLY A 271 -15.52 -10.72 -9.76
C GLY A 271 -15.88 -12.17 -10.04
N ARG A 272 -16.29 -12.49 -11.28
CA ARG A 272 -16.45 -13.87 -11.72
C ARG A 272 -15.06 -14.51 -11.83
N SER A 273 -14.92 -15.75 -11.37
CA SER A 273 -13.70 -16.51 -11.62
C SER A 273 -13.65 -16.93 -13.08
N TYR A 274 -12.70 -16.38 -13.85
CA TYR A 274 -12.40 -16.84 -15.20
C TYR A 274 -10.96 -17.37 -15.26
N LYS A 275 -10.73 -18.33 -16.15
CA LYS A 275 -9.38 -18.76 -16.50
C LYS A 275 -8.84 -17.74 -17.49
N GLY A 276 -8.16 -16.71 -16.99
CA GLY A 276 -7.45 -15.72 -17.81
C GLY A 276 -6.65 -16.37 -18.94
N GLY A 277 -6.47 -15.63 -20.04
CA GLY A 277 -5.74 -16.07 -21.22
C GLY A 277 -4.94 -14.93 -21.83
N HIS A 278 -3.98 -15.28 -22.68
CA HIS A 278 -3.03 -14.33 -23.27
C HIS A 278 -3.65 -13.44 -24.36
N ARG A 279 -4.86 -13.76 -24.81
CA ARG A 279 -5.55 -13.04 -25.90
C ARG A 279 -6.50 -11.99 -25.33
N ARG A 280 -6.90 -11.06 -26.21
CA ARG A 280 -7.96 -10.07 -25.93
C ARG A 280 -9.13 -10.70 -25.20
N ASP A 281 -9.62 -10.00 -24.19
CA ASP A 281 -10.72 -10.42 -23.36
C ASP A 281 -11.96 -10.72 -24.21
N PRO A 282 -12.49 -11.97 -24.19
CA PRO A 282 -13.58 -12.38 -25.09
C PRO A 282 -14.91 -11.71 -24.78
N LEU A 283 -15.01 -11.06 -23.63
CA LEU A 283 -16.22 -10.40 -23.14
C LEU A 283 -16.11 -8.87 -23.25
N ALA A 284 -15.02 -8.33 -23.81
CA ALA A 284 -14.88 -6.90 -24.08
C ALA A 284 -16.00 -6.41 -25.01
N GLY A 285 -16.56 -5.22 -24.71
CA GLY A 285 -17.60 -4.60 -25.52
C GLY A 285 -18.61 -3.79 -24.68
N GLU A 286 -19.65 -3.26 -25.33
CA GLU A 286 -20.59 -2.28 -24.73
C GLU A 286 -21.25 -2.72 -23.41
N ARG A 287 -21.36 -4.02 -23.16
CA ARG A 287 -21.97 -4.57 -21.94
C ARG A 287 -20.99 -4.84 -20.81
N THR A 288 -19.69 -4.75 -21.07
CA THR A 288 -18.65 -5.09 -20.10
C THR A 288 -17.46 -4.17 -20.23
N THR A 289 -17.11 -3.46 -19.16
CA THR A 289 -15.84 -2.73 -19.08
C THR A 289 -14.76 -3.67 -18.56
N THR A 290 -13.73 -3.95 -19.36
CA THR A 290 -12.54 -4.70 -18.95
C THR A 290 -11.47 -3.78 -18.36
N PHE A 291 -10.36 -4.34 -17.86
CA PHE A 291 -9.22 -3.53 -17.42
C PHE A 291 -8.64 -2.66 -18.54
N ALA A 292 -8.51 -3.21 -19.76
CA ALA A 292 -8.02 -2.47 -20.92
C ALA A 292 -8.96 -1.30 -21.27
N ASP A 293 -10.28 -1.55 -21.26
CA ASP A 293 -11.29 -0.52 -21.50
C ASP A 293 -11.23 0.58 -20.44
N LEU A 294 -11.09 0.20 -19.15
CA LEU A 294 -10.98 1.17 -18.06
C LEU A 294 -9.74 2.06 -18.21
N LEU A 295 -8.59 1.48 -18.54
CA LEU A 295 -7.36 2.23 -18.80
C LEU A 295 -7.55 3.22 -19.95
N HIS A 296 -8.13 2.77 -21.06
CA HIS A 296 -8.40 3.60 -22.22
C HIS A 296 -9.39 4.73 -21.90
N ARG A 297 -10.48 4.42 -21.17
CA ARG A 297 -11.48 5.41 -20.76
C ARG A 297 -10.91 6.47 -19.83
N ILE A 298 -10.13 6.10 -18.81
CA ILE A 298 -9.48 7.10 -17.94
C ILE A 298 -8.52 7.96 -18.77
N HIS A 299 -7.79 7.35 -19.71
CA HIS A 299 -6.92 8.09 -20.61
C HIS A 299 -7.72 9.11 -21.44
N GLU A 300 -8.79 8.73 -22.13
CA GLU A 300 -9.55 9.65 -22.99
C GLU A 300 -10.38 10.67 -22.21
N GLU A 301 -11.09 10.23 -21.17
CA GLU A 301 -12.09 11.03 -20.48
C GLU A 301 -11.50 11.97 -19.40
N VAL A 302 -10.26 11.74 -18.96
CA VAL A 302 -9.62 12.53 -17.89
C VAL A 302 -8.25 13.08 -18.33
N PRO A 303 -8.22 13.97 -19.34
CA PRO A 303 -6.96 14.39 -19.94
C PRO A 303 -6.04 15.22 -19.03
N ALA A 304 -6.57 15.78 -17.93
CA ALA A 304 -5.78 16.49 -16.93
C ALA A 304 -4.82 15.55 -16.16
N ILE A 305 -5.14 14.26 -16.05
CA ILE A 305 -4.20 13.26 -15.50
C ILE A 305 -3.14 12.99 -16.57
N GLN A 306 -1.93 13.51 -16.34
CA GLN A 306 -0.81 13.39 -17.26
C GLN A 306 -0.08 12.04 -17.17
N ARG A 307 -0.24 11.33 -16.05
CA ARG A 307 0.32 9.98 -15.83
C ARG A 307 -0.69 9.05 -15.20
N LEU A 308 -0.94 7.92 -15.88
CA LEU A 308 -1.74 6.82 -15.36
C LEU A 308 -0.84 5.62 -15.11
N ARG A 309 -0.77 5.19 -13.86
CA ARG A 309 -0.03 4.02 -13.39
C ARG A 309 -1.00 3.01 -12.79
N PHE A 310 -0.57 1.77 -12.72
CA PHE A 310 -1.20 0.76 -11.88
C PHE A 310 -0.13 -0.14 -11.29
N VAL A 311 -0.47 -0.83 -10.21
CA VAL A 311 0.42 -1.78 -9.53
C VAL A 311 -0.31 -3.06 -9.16
N THR A 312 0.46 -4.14 -9.01
CA THR A 312 -0.03 -5.45 -8.55
C THR A 312 -0.87 -6.16 -9.61
N SER A 313 -0.17 -6.83 -10.52
CA SER A 313 -0.79 -7.60 -11.60
C SER A 313 -0.51 -9.09 -11.45
N TYR A 314 -1.48 -9.91 -11.86
CA TYR A 314 -1.31 -11.34 -11.91
C TYR A 314 -0.87 -11.75 -13.33
N PRO A 315 0.34 -12.32 -13.53
CA PRO A 315 0.94 -12.50 -14.86
C PRO A 315 0.04 -13.21 -15.88
N ARG A 316 -0.68 -14.24 -15.43
CA ARG A 316 -1.58 -15.04 -16.28
C ARG A 316 -2.80 -14.28 -16.81
N ASP A 317 -3.23 -13.22 -16.12
CA ASP A 317 -4.44 -12.48 -16.49
C ASP A 317 -4.11 -11.25 -17.37
N PHE A 318 -2.89 -11.15 -17.89
CA PHE A 318 -2.49 -10.04 -18.76
C PHE A 318 -2.76 -10.38 -20.24
N GLY A 319 -3.82 -9.79 -20.79
CA GLY A 319 -4.17 -9.86 -22.21
C GLY A 319 -3.35 -8.89 -23.07
N ASP A 320 -3.27 -9.19 -24.37
CA ASP A 320 -2.67 -8.30 -25.38
C ASP A 320 -3.38 -6.95 -25.46
N ASP A 321 -4.68 -6.91 -25.22
CA ASP A 321 -5.49 -5.70 -25.23
C ASP A 321 -5.01 -4.63 -24.24
N ALA A 322 -4.66 -5.02 -23.00
CA ALA A 322 -4.11 -4.09 -22.03
C ALA A 322 -2.73 -3.57 -22.47
N LEU A 323 -1.89 -4.43 -23.07
CA LEU A 323 -0.58 -4.03 -23.59
C LEU A 323 -0.71 -3.10 -24.81
N GLU A 324 -1.65 -3.36 -25.70
CA GLU A 324 -1.97 -2.51 -26.85
C GLU A 324 -2.48 -1.13 -26.40
N VAL A 325 -3.45 -1.09 -25.46
CA VAL A 325 -3.95 0.16 -24.90
C VAL A 325 -2.83 0.96 -24.24
N MET A 326 -1.98 0.28 -23.46
CA MET A 326 -0.78 0.92 -22.90
C MET A 326 0.10 1.47 -24.02
N ARG A 327 0.40 0.69 -25.06
CA ARG A 327 1.24 1.10 -26.19
C ARG A 327 0.73 2.40 -26.82
N ASP A 328 -0.55 2.43 -27.13
CA ASP A 328 -1.20 3.47 -27.93
C ASP A 328 -1.58 4.71 -27.09
N SER A 329 -1.66 4.57 -25.76
CA SER A 329 -2.02 5.67 -24.84
C SER A 329 -0.78 6.29 -24.19
N PRO A 330 -0.29 7.48 -24.64
CA PRO A 330 1.01 8.01 -24.23
C PRO A 330 1.13 8.36 -22.74
N ARG A 331 0.02 8.58 -22.04
CA ARG A 331 0.00 8.91 -20.60
C ARG A 331 0.02 7.69 -19.69
N ILE A 332 -0.17 6.48 -20.23
CA ILE A 332 -0.09 5.27 -19.45
C ILE A 332 1.37 4.86 -19.29
N CYS A 333 1.76 4.61 -18.05
CA CYS A 333 3.16 4.43 -17.73
C CYS A 333 3.76 3.12 -18.30
N ARG A 334 5.01 3.16 -18.77
CA ARG A 334 5.81 2.01 -19.26
C ARG A 334 6.43 1.23 -18.10
N TYR A 335 5.60 0.85 -17.15
CA TYR A 335 5.98 0.14 -15.94
C TYR A 335 4.98 -0.98 -15.64
N LEU A 336 5.47 -2.21 -15.48
CA LEU A 336 4.66 -3.36 -15.11
C LEU A 336 5.15 -3.97 -13.79
N HIS A 337 4.27 -4.01 -12.78
CA HIS A 337 4.51 -4.77 -11.56
C HIS A 337 3.84 -6.15 -11.64
N VAL A 338 4.65 -7.17 -11.93
CA VAL A 338 4.21 -8.53 -12.30
C VAL A 338 4.97 -9.60 -11.50
N PRO A 339 4.55 -9.87 -10.26
CA PRO A 339 5.27 -10.79 -9.38
C PRO A 339 5.32 -12.24 -9.88
N ALA A 340 6.52 -12.77 -10.10
CA ALA A 340 6.74 -14.17 -10.44
C ALA A 340 6.61 -15.09 -9.21
N GLN A 341 7.02 -14.61 -8.03
CA GLN A 341 7.11 -15.32 -6.74
C GLN A 341 8.23 -16.35 -6.63
N SER A 342 8.49 -17.15 -7.68
CA SER A 342 9.60 -18.10 -7.76
C SER A 342 9.97 -18.39 -9.21
N GLY A 343 11.23 -18.78 -9.47
CA GLY A 343 11.67 -19.31 -10.76
C GLY A 343 11.66 -20.83 -10.86
N SER A 344 11.01 -21.54 -9.93
CA SER A 344 10.82 -23.00 -10.01
C SER A 344 9.36 -23.38 -10.23
N ASN A 345 9.08 -24.15 -11.28
CA ASN A 345 7.75 -24.72 -11.54
C ASN A 345 7.22 -25.57 -10.39
N ARG A 346 8.11 -26.28 -9.68
CA ARG A 346 7.72 -27.10 -8.52
C ARG A 346 7.23 -26.22 -7.38
N ILE A 347 7.94 -25.12 -7.09
CA ILE A 347 7.56 -24.16 -6.05
C ILE A 347 6.31 -23.37 -6.46
N LEU A 348 6.22 -22.89 -7.70
CA LEU A 348 5.02 -22.22 -8.22
C LEU A 348 3.77 -23.09 -8.10
N LYS A 349 3.89 -24.41 -8.32
CA LYS A 349 2.81 -25.38 -8.11
C LYS A 349 2.43 -25.49 -6.63
N LEU A 350 3.39 -25.60 -5.72
CA LEU A 350 3.12 -25.62 -4.27
C LEU A 350 2.52 -24.30 -3.76
N MET A 351 2.91 -23.18 -4.38
CA MET A 351 2.35 -21.84 -4.15
C MET A 351 0.95 -21.66 -4.73
N ASN A 352 0.47 -22.59 -5.56
CA ASN A 352 -0.78 -22.50 -6.33
C ASN A 352 -0.85 -21.27 -7.26
N ARG A 353 0.24 -20.98 -7.99
CA ARG A 353 0.32 -19.83 -8.91
C ARG A 353 -0.38 -20.04 -10.26
N GLY A 354 -0.85 -21.24 -10.59
CA GLY A 354 -1.69 -21.48 -11.77
C GLY A 354 -1.05 -21.15 -13.12
N TYR A 355 0.26 -20.91 -13.16
CA TYR A 355 1.08 -20.73 -14.34
C TYR A 355 2.47 -21.33 -14.13
N THR A 356 3.21 -21.57 -15.22
CA THR A 356 4.61 -22.04 -15.21
C THR A 356 5.60 -20.88 -15.45
N VAL A 357 6.89 -21.14 -15.22
CA VAL A 357 7.99 -20.21 -15.52
C VAL A 357 8.03 -19.89 -17.01
N GLU A 358 7.77 -20.88 -17.87
CA GLU A 358 7.74 -20.71 -19.32
C GLU A 358 6.59 -19.79 -19.75
N GLU A 359 5.39 -19.97 -19.18
CA GLU A 359 4.24 -19.09 -19.42
C GLU A 359 4.51 -17.67 -18.89
N TYR A 360 5.21 -17.54 -17.76
CA TYR A 360 5.64 -16.23 -17.25
C TYR A 360 6.64 -15.55 -18.20
N LEU A 361 7.65 -16.29 -18.68
CA LEU A 361 8.65 -15.77 -19.60
C LEU A 361 8.06 -15.40 -20.96
N GLU A 362 7.13 -16.20 -21.49
CA GLU A 362 6.35 -15.86 -22.69
C GLU A 362 5.66 -14.51 -22.52
N PHE A 363 4.97 -14.30 -21.39
CA PHE A 363 4.33 -13.03 -21.10
C PHE A 363 5.32 -11.87 -21.06
N ILE A 364 6.50 -12.06 -20.44
CA ILE A 364 7.54 -11.03 -20.38
C ILE A 364 8.06 -10.69 -21.78
N GLU A 365 8.28 -11.69 -22.63
CA GLU A 365 8.74 -11.51 -24.01
C GLU A 365 7.69 -10.77 -24.84
N ARG A 366 6.41 -11.11 -24.69
CA ARG A 366 5.27 -10.43 -25.33
C ARG A 366 5.09 -8.98 -24.84
N ALA A 367 5.20 -8.74 -23.54
CA ALA A 367 5.16 -7.38 -22.99
C ALA A 367 6.31 -6.53 -23.53
N ARG A 368 7.53 -7.09 -23.60
CA ARG A 368 8.69 -6.40 -24.19
C ARG A 368 8.48 -6.13 -25.68
N SER A 369 7.99 -7.07 -26.46
CA SER A 369 7.79 -6.86 -27.90
C SER A 369 6.76 -5.77 -28.23
N ILE A 370 5.75 -5.59 -27.37
CA ILE A 370 4.68 -4.60 -27.58
C ILE A 370 5.05 -3.23 -26.98
N LEU A 371 5.68 -3.18 -25.81
CA LEU A 371 5.84 -1.94 -25.02
C LEU A 371 7.27 -1.39 -24.97
N HIS A 372 8.30 -2.19 -25.25
CA HIS A 372 9.68 -1.76 -25.12
C HIS A 372 10.11 -0.99 -26.38
N GLN A 373 9.96 0.34 -26.33
CA GLN A 373 10.20 1.25 -27.46
C GLN A 373 11.34 2.24 -27.14
N PRO A 374 12.59 1.78 -27.02
CA PRO A 374 13.73 2.65 -26.73
C PRO A 374 14.00 3.70 -27.82
N GLU A 375 13.55 3.47 -29.05
CA GLU A 375 13.68 4.39 -30.18
C GLU A 375 12.93 5.73 -30.01
N ILE A 376 11.95 5.77 -29.10
CA ILE A 376 11.26 7.00 -28.68
C ILE A 376 11.54 7.35 -27.22
N ASP A 377 12.65 6.85 -26.66
CA ASP A 377 13.07 7.03 -25.26
C ASP A 377 12.03 6.52 -24.24
N ARG A 378 11.27 5.47 -24.58
CA ARG A 378 10.24 4.87 -23.70
C ARG A 378 10.40 3.35 -23.53
N PRO A 379 11.50 2.88 -22.91
CA PRO A 379 11.68 1.46 -22.64
C PRO A 379 10.68 0.95 -21.60
N LEU A 380 10.23 -0.30 -21.76
CA LEU A 380 9.47 -1.01 -20.74
C LEU A 380 10.35 -1.33 -19.53
N THR A 381 9.87 -0.98 -18.34
CA THR A 381 10.45 -1.41 -17.06
C THR A 381 9.55 -2.43 -16.37
N ILE A 382 10.17 -3.41 -15.72
CA ILE A 382 9.46 -4.52 -15.08
C ILE A 382 9.88 -4.58 -13.61
N ALA A 383 8.90 -4.72 -12.74
CA ALA A 383 9.07 -4.98 -11.33
C ALA A 383 8.47 -6.34 -10.95
N GLY A 384 9.03 -6.99 -9.95
CA GLY A 384 8.55 -8.28 -9.46
C GLY A 384 8.61 -8.41 -7.94
N ASP A 385 7.97 -9.44 -7.42
CA ASP A 385 8.17 -9.94 -6.05
C ASP A 385 8.61 -11.41 -6.10
N ILE A 386 9.50 -11.79 -5.21
CA ILE A 386 10.03 -13.14 -5.03
C ILE A 386 9.99 -13.52 -3.55
N ILE A 387 9.62 -14.77 -3.28
CA ILE A 387 9.63 -15.34 -1.93
C ILE A 387 10.69 -16.44 -1.91
N VAL A 388 11.74 -16.23 -1.12
CA VAL A 388 12.80 -17.23 -0.89
C VAL A 388 12.52 -18.04 0.37
N GLY A 389 12.96 -19.29 0.35
CA GLY A 389 12.81 -20.20 1.48
C GLY A 389 11.37 -20.63 1.73
N PHE A 390 10.55 -20.67 0.67
CA PHE A 390 9.22 -21.27 0.76
C PHE A 390 9.33 -22.75 1.17
N CYS A 391 8.26 -23.30 1.75
CA CYS A 391 8.24 -24.68 2.22
C CYS A 391 8.74 -25.65 1.14
N SER A 392 9.69 -26.49 1.54
CA SER A 392 10.39 -27.50 0.75
C SER A 392 11.23 -26.97 -0.42
N GLU A 393 11.64 -25.70 -0.42
CA GLU A 393 12.52 -25.12 -1.44
C GLU A 393 13.96 -25.66 -1.37
N THR A 394 14.41 -26.30 -2.45
CA THR A 394 15.78 -26.83 -2.57
C THR A 394 16.74 -25.82 -3.18
N GLU A 395 18.03 -26.15 -3.19
CA GLU A 395 19.04 -25.31 -3.82
C GLU A 395 18.88 -25.22 -5.35
N GLU A 396 18.35 -26.26 -5.99
CA GLU A 396 18.06 -26.25 -7.43
C GLU A 396 16.95 -25.25 -7.76
N ASP A 397 15.86 -25.22 -6.96
CA ASP A 397 14.77 -24.26 -7.15
C ASP A 397 15.23 -22.82 -6.91
N PHE A 398 16.13 -22.63 -5.94
CA PHE A 398 16.73 -21.35 -5.65
C PHE A 398 17.57 -20.84 -6.83
N ARG A 399 18.44 -21.69 -7.39
CA ARG A 399 19.23 -21.37 -8.60
C ARG A 399 18.36 -21.06 -9.80
N ALA A 400 17.24 -21.77 -9.97
CA ALA A 400 16.27 -21.47 -11.04
C ALA A 400 15.65 -20.07 -10.86
N THR A 401 15.39 -19.67 -9.62
CA THR A 401 14.94 -18.31 -9.28
C THR A 401 16.00 -17.27 -9.60
N GLU A 402 17.26 -17.54 -9.26
CA GLU A 402 18.41 -16.68 -9.59
C GLU A 402 18.56 -16.47 -11.11
N ALA A 403 18.40 -17.55 -11.89
CA ALA A 403 18.41 -17.51 -13.36
C ALA A 403 17.24 -16.68 -13.91
N LEU A 404 16.04 -16.79 -13.31
CA LEU A 404 14.88 -16.00 -13.70
C LEU A 404 15.14 -14.50 -13.52
N LEU A 405 15.74 -14.06 -12.41
CA LEU A 405 16.05 -12.64 -12.18
C LEU A 405 16.94 -12.09 -13.30
N ARG A 406 18.03 -12.81 -13.62
CA ARG A 406 18.95 -12.39 -14.69
C ARG A 406 18.30 -12.39 -16.07
N ARG A 407 17.41 -13.34 -16.35
CA ARG A 407 16.69 -13.41 -17.63
C ARG A 407 15.69 -12.27 -17.78
N VAL A 408 14.91 -11.99 -16.73
CA VAL A 408 13.84 -10.99 -16.79
C VAL A 408 14.38 -9.57 -16.67
N ARG A 409 15.52 -9.36 -15.99
CA ARG A 409 16.14 -8.06 -15.72
C ARG A 409 15.14 -7.08 -15.10
N TYR A 410 14.67 -7.39 -13.88
CA TYR A 410 13.77 -6.49 -13.16
C TYR A 410 14.48 -5.18 -12.81
N LYS A 411 13.82 -4.05 -13.07
CA LYS A 411 14.25 -2.73 -12.56
C LYS A 411 14.25 -2.71 -11.03
N ASN A 412 13.28 -3.38 -10.43
CA ASN A 412 13.26 -3.65 -8.99
C ASN A 412 12.55 -4.98 -8.74
N CYS A 413 13.15 -5.82 -7.91
CA CYS A 413 12.52 -7.04 -7.44
C CYS A 413 12.48 -7.02 -5.92
N PHE A 414 11.28 -7.09 -5.34
CA PHE A 414 11.14 -7.19 -3.89
C PHE A 414 11.32 -8.63 -3.46
N ILE A 415 12.41 -8.90 -2.76
CA ILE A 415 12.77 -10.25 -2.31
C ILE A 415 12.43 -10.37 -0.83
N PHE A 416 11.59 -11.35 -0.51
CA PHE A 416 11.13 -11.59 0.86
C PHE A 416 11.47 -13.01 1.29
N LYS A 417 11.85 -13.17 2.56
CA LYS A 417 11.87 -14.50 3.19
C LYS A 417 10.43 -14.98 3.36
N TYR A 418 10.18 -16.25 3.10
CA TYR A 418 8.90 -16.87 3.46
C TYR A 418 8.68 -16.74 4.97
N SER A 419 7.52 -16.18 5.31
CA SER A 419 7.06 -16.01 6.69
C SER A 419 5.76 -16.79 6.86
N PRO A 420 5.72 -17.80 7.74
CA PRO A 420 4.50 -18.57 7.98
C PRO A 420 3.38 -17.69 8.52
N ARG A 421 2.19 -17.82 7.94
CA ARG A 421 1.00 -17.05 8.34
C ARG A 421 -0.14 -17.96 8.78
N PRO A 422 -0.60 -17.87 10.04
CA PRO A 422 -1.76 -18.61 10.50
C PRO A 422 -2.98 -18.43 9.59
N GLY A 423 -3.67 -19.54 9.31
CA GLY A 423 -4.83 -19.59 8.41
C GLY A 423 -4.49 -19.79 6.93
N THR A 424 -3.22 -19.72 6.53
CA THR A 424 -2.82 -19.99 5.14
C THR A 424 -2.62 -21.48 4.90
N VAL A 425 -2.88 -21.94 3.67
CA VAL A 425 -2.72 -23.35 3.29
C VAL A 425 -1.27 -23.83 3.49
N ALA A 426 -0.29 -22.97 3.18
CA ALA A 426 1.12 -23.26 3.39
C ALA A 426 1.42 -23.48 4.86
N PHE A 427 0.91 -22.64 5.76
CA PHE A 427 1.08 -22.80 7.20
C PHE A 427 0.40 -24.06 7.75
N ASP A 428 -0.84 -24.33 7.33
CA ASP A 428 -1.65 -25.40 7.92
C ASP A 428 -1.28 -26.80 7.39
N ARG A 429 -0.77 -26.89 6.15
CA ARG A 429 -0.64 -28.17 5.44
C ARG A 429 0.76 -28.49 4.93
N ILE A 430 1.66 -27.52 4.86
CA ILE A 430 3.00 -27.73 4.31
C ILE A 430 4.04 -27.46 5.40
N PRO A 431 4.81 -28.47 5.83
CA PRO A 431 5.87 -28.25 6.82
C PRO A 431 6.85 -27.17 6.37
N ASP A 432 7.14 -26.22 7.24
CA ASP A 432 8.20 -25.23 7.03
C ASP A 432 9.56 -25.87 7.41
N ASP A 433 10.15 -26.57 6.45
CA ASP A 433 11.37 -27.37 6.57
C ASP A 433 12.65 -26.65 6.14
N VAL A 434 12.55 -25.38 5.71
CA VAL A 434 13.71 -24.55 5.33
C VAL A 434 14.19 -23.74 6.53
N PRO A 435 15.43 -23.90 7.02
CA PRO A 435 15.95 -23.13 8.16
C PRO A 435 16.04 -21.62 7.87
N ASP A 436 15.76 -20.76 8.87
CA ASP A 436 15.80 -19.29 8.69
C ASP A 436 17.17 -18.78 8.22
N GLU A 437 18.26 -19.42 8.64
CA GLU A 437 19.61 -19.10 8.17
C GLU A 437 19.75 -19.27 6.65
N VAL A 438 19.13 -20.30 6.08
CA VAL A 438 19.10 -20.55 4.64
C VAL A 438 18.22 -19.51 3.96
N LYS A 439 17.04 -19.20 4.53
CA LYS A 439 16.15 -18.14 4.01
C LYS A 439 16.88 -16.79 3.93
N ARG A 440 17.61 -16.44 4.98
CA ARG A 440 18.40 -15.20 5.08
C ARG A 440 19.56 -15.17 4.09
N ARG A 441 20.32 -16.25 3.97
CA ARG A 441 21.39 -16.38 2.97
C ARG A 441 20.84 -16.16 1.56
N ARG A 442 19.83 -16.94 1.17
CA ARG A 442 19.14 -16.86 -0.13
C ARG A 442 18.59 -15.47 -0.43
N CYS A 443 18.01 -14.80 0.57
CA CYS A 443 17.50 -13.44 0.43
C CYS A 443 18.64 -12.46 0.09
N ASN A 444 19.75 -12.53 0.81
CA ASN A 444 20.91 -11.67 0.58
C ASN A 444 21.56 -11.95 -0.78
N ASP A 445 21.68 -13.23 -1.15
CA ASP A 445 22.24 -13.64 -2.43
C ASP A 445 21.42 -13.08 -3.61
N LEU A 446 20.08 -13.22 -3.59
CA LEU A 446 19.24 -12.64 -4.65
C LEU A 446 19.21 -11.11 -4.62
N LEU A 447 19.31 -10.48 -3.45
CA LEU A 447 19.43 -9.03 -3.36
C LEU A 447 20.71 -8.56 -4.05
N ALA A 448 21.84 -9.24 -3.86
CA ALA A 448 23.07 -8.93 -4.58
C ALA A 448 22.91 -9.06 -6.10
N VAL A 449 22.26 -10.12 -6.59
CA VAL A 449 21.96 -10.26 -8.03
C VAL A 449 21.05 -9.14 -8.53
N GLN A 450 20.01 -8.79 -7.77
CA GLN A 450 19.13 -7.67 -8.12
C GLN A 450 19.90 -6.34 -8.13
N HIS A 451 20.89 -6.16 -7.24
CA HIS A 451 21.73 -4.97 -7.20
C HIS A 451 22.55 -4.81 -8.48
N GLU A 452 23.18 -5.89 -8.95
CA GLU A 452 23.90 -5.91 -10.24
C GLU A 452 22.97 -5.49 -11.40
N ILE A 453 21.79 -6.11 -11.48
CA ILE A 453 20.81 -5.82 -12.54
C ILE A 453 20.33 -4.36 -12.48
N SER A 454 19.99 -3.85 -11.29
CA SER A 454 19.51 -2.47 -11.12
C SER A 454 20.57 -1.43 -11.49
N ASP A 455 21.84 -1.70 -11.18
CA ASP A 455 22.97 -0.83 -11.55
C ASP A 455 23.18 -0.81 -13.07
N GLU A 456 23.12 -1.97 -13.74
CA GLU A 456 23.15 -2.03 -15.21
C GLU A 456 22.03 -1.23 -15.85
N ILE A 457 20.77 -1.48 -15.46
CA ILE A 457 19.59 -0.77 -16.00
C ILE A 457 19.73 0.74 -15.77
N SER A 458 20.16 1.18 -14.59
CA SER A 458 20.26 2.62 -14.30
C SER A 458 21.36 3.29 -15.13
N ARG A 459 22.47 2.59 -15.43
CA ARG A 459 23.54 3.09 -16.29
C ARG A 459 23.14 3.22 -17.76
N GLU A 460 22.25 2.36 -18.25
CA GLU A 460 21.71 2.45 -19.61
C GLU A 460 21.01 3.80 -19.89
N HIS A 461 20.56 4.50 -18.84
CA HIS A 461 19.91 5.81 -18.96
C HIS A 461 20.86 7.01 -18.95
N ILE A 462 22.16 6.83 -18.66
CA ILE A 462 23.12 7.95 -18.61
C ILE A 462 23.20 8.63 -19.99
N GLY A 463 23.12 9.96 -20.01
CA GLY A 463 23.14 10.79 -21.21
C GLY A 463 21.76 11.02 -21.84
N THR A 464 20.76 10.19 -21.51
CA THR A 464 19.38 10.33 -22.02
C THR A 464 18.61 11.45 -21.30
N VAL A 465 17.57 11.98 -21.95
CA VAL A 465 16.63 12.91 -21.33
C VAL A 465 15.39 12.16 -20.87
N GLN A 466 15.11 12.20 -19.58
CA GLN A 466 14.00 11.49 -18.95
C GLN A 466 12.94 12.49 -18.49
N ARG A 467 11.66 12.15 -18.69
CA ARG A 467 10.54 12.92 -18.12
C ARG A 467 10.33 12.50 -16.67
N VAL A 468 10.60 13.40 -15.73
CA VAL A 468 10.60 13.11 -14.29
C VAL A 468 9.47 13.84 -13.59
N PHE A 469 8.58 13.08 -12.95
CA PHE A 469 7.55 13.61 -12.08
C PHE A 469 8.14 13.93 -10.71
N VAL A 470 8.16 15.20 -10.33
CA VAL A 470 8.79 15.71 -9.11
C VAL A 470 7.85 15.49 -7.92
N GLN A 471 8.30 14.71 -6.94
CA GLN A 471 7.47 14.30 -5.79
C GLN A 471 7.73 15.12 -4.53
N GLY A 472 8.91 15.73 -4.41
CA GLY A 472 9.31 16.45 -3.21
C GLY A 472 10.80 16.66 -3.09
N VAL A 473 11.20 17.10 -1.90
CA VAL A 473 12.61 17.21 -1.48
C VAL A 473 13.17 15.82 -1.15
N SER A 474 14.44 15.58 -1.46
CA SER A 474 15.08 14.29 -1.23
C SER A 474 15.12 13.91 0.26
N ALA A 475 15.13 12.61 0.56
CA ALA A 475 15.19 12.12 1.94
C ALA A 475 16.44 12.61 2.69
N ARG A 476 17.56 12.80 1.96
CA ARG A 476 18.82 13.32 2.51
C ARG A 476 18.66 14.76 2.97
N GLU A 477 18.01 15.61 2.17
CA GLU A 477 17.77 17.01 2.54
C GLU A 477 16.72 17.15 3.64
N ARG A 478 15.68 16.31 3.65
CA ARG A 478 14.68 16.30 4.75
C ARG A 478 15.30 15.96 6.11
N LYS A 479 16.35 15.13 6.16
CA LYS A 479 17.11 14.85 7.40
C LYS A 479 17.97 16.02 7.85
N LYS A 480 18.50 16.83 6.92
CA LYS A 480 19.30 18.03 7.22
C LYS A 480 18.44 19.21 7.65
N ARG A 481 17.23 19.31 7.10
CA ARG A 481 16.26 20.39 7.35
C ARG A 481 14.95 19.80 7.88
N PRO A 482 14.85 19.46 9.17
CA PRO A 482 13.54 19.15 9.75
C PRO A 482 12.63 20.38 9.61
N ALA A 483 11.53 20.23 8.86
CA ALA A 483 10.69 21.35 8.46
C ALA A 483 10.02 22.05 9.65
N ALA A 484 10.03 23.39 9.62
CA ALA A 484 9.10 24.23 10.36
C ALA A 484 7.71 24.20 9.68
N GLN A 485 6.66 24.10 10.51
CA GLN A 485 5.23 24.39 10.27
C GLN A 485 4.65 24.29 8.84
N GLY A 486 3.68 23.38 8.65
CA GLY A 486 2.78 23.35 7.49
C GLY A 486 2.48 21.94 7.00
N ALA A 487 1.19 21.64 6.81
CA ALA A 487 0.59 20.39 6.33
C ALA A 487 0.85 19.11 7.17
N GLY A 488 -0.24 18.54 7.68
CA GLY A 488 -0.26 17.21 8.29
C GLY A 488 -0.11 16.14 7.22
N MET A 489 1.13 15.89 6.79
CA MET A 489 1.44 14.85 5.83
C MET A 489 1.58 13.51 6.55
N VAL A 490 0.81 12.52 6.10
CA VAL A 490 1.01 11.10 6.43
C VAL A 490 2.47 10.77 6.07
N GLY A 491 3.21 10.24 7.03
CA GLY A 491 4.62 9.91 6.87
C GLY A 491 4.84 8.97 5.69
N LEU A 492 5.28 9.53 4.55
CA LEU A 492 5.57 8.81 3.32
C LEU A 492 6.78 7.88 3.56
N THR A 493 6.51 6.62 3.90
CA THR A 493 7.54 5.58 4.01
C THR A 493 7.70 4.91 2.66
N VAL A 494 8.18 5.67 1.67
CA VAL A 494 8.64 5.09 0.41
C VAL A 494 9.94 4.34 0.71
N ARG A 495 9.87 3.02 0.56
CA ARG A 495 10.93 1.98 0.74
C ARG A 495 11.06 1.41 2.15
N GLY A 496 10.71 0.13 2.25
CA GLY A 496 10.97 -0.73 3.40
C GLY A 496 12.44 -1.16 3.47
N GLU A 497 13.36 -0.21 3.52
CA GLU A 497 14.77 -0.47 3.83
C GLU A 497 15.12 0.22 5.16
N SER A 498 15.24 -0.58 6.21
CA SER A 498 15.94 -0.20 7.44
C SER A 498 17.42 -0.45 7.22
N SER A 499 18.19 0.58 6.84
CA SER A 499 19.65 0.52 7.00
C SER A 499 19.98 0.81 8.46
N GLU A 500 20.48 -0.20 9.16
CA GLU A 500 21.12 -0.04 10.48
C GLU A 500 22.31 0.92 10.35
N ALA A 501 22.19 2.07 11.00
CA ALA A 501 23.34 2.92 11.34
C ALA A 501 23.11 3.42 12.76
N GLU A 502 24.00 3.03 13.66
CA GLU A 502 23.95 3.36 15.09
C GLU A 502 23.99 4.88 15.32
N PRO A 503 23.30 5.39 16.36
CA PRO A 503 23.31 6.81 16.68
C PRO A 503 24.59 7.19 17.42
N SER A 504 25.58 7.73 16.70
CA SER A 504 26.65 8.50 17.36
C SER A 504 26.15 9.90 17.69
N SER A 505 26.09 10.21 18.99
CA SER A 505 25.79 11.52 19.54
C SER A 505 26.71 12.61 18.98
N CYS A 506 26.17 13.64 18.34
CA CYS A 506 26.83 14.94 18.20
C CYS A 506 25.77 16.05 18.24
N ALA A 507 26.01 17.01 19.13
CA ALA A 507 25.15 18.14 19.46
C ALA A 507 24.82 19.02 18.25
N GLY A 508 23.64 19.63 18.30
CA GLY A 508 23.09 20.47 17.25
C GLY A 508 23.98 21.66 16.89
N VAL A 509 24.27 21.76 15.61
CA VAL A 509 24.57 23.03 14.94
C VAL A 509 23.54 23.15 13.82
N VAL A 510 22.61 24.09 13.96
CA VAL A 510 21.76 24.55 12.86
C VAL A 510 22.71 25.30 11.92
N THR A 511 23.24 24.58 10.92
CA THR A 511 23.96 25.21 9.82
C THR A 511 22.92 25.61 8.79
N ASP A 512 22.84 26.90 8.51
CA ASP A 512 22.13 27.44 7.36
C ASP A 512 22.82 26.85 6.11
N SER A 513 22.27 25.78 5.55
CA SER A 513 22.95 25.05 4.48
C SER A 513 22.82 25.83 3.18
N ALA A 514 23.82 26.67 2.88
CA ALA A 514 23.96 27.51 1.69
C ALA A 514 24.12 26.72 0.35
N GLY A 515 23.76 25.43 0.32
CA GLY A 515 23.81 24.58 -0.87
C GLY A 515 22.44 24.47 -1.57
N PRO A 516 22.42 24.04 -2.85
CA PRO A 516 21.18 23.83 -3.58
C PRO A 516 20.31 22.76 -2.92
N ILE A 517 18.99 22.93 -2.97
CA ILE A 517 18.03 21.99 -2.40
C ILE A 517 17.86 20.82 -3.38
N GLN A 518 18.26 19.63 -2.96
CA GLN A 518 18.10 18.43 -3.78
C GLN A 518 16.63 17.96 -3.79
N MET A 519 16.07 17.88 -4.98
CA MET A 519 14.73 17.37 -5.28
C MET A 519 14.78 15.87 -5.62
N THR A 520 13.64 15.21 -5.55
CA THR A 520 13.45 13.82 -5.97
C THR A 520 12.19 13.66 -6.82
N GLY A 521 12.27 12.77 -7.80
CA GLY A 521 11.16 12.43 -8.67
C GLY A 521 11.31 11.05 -9.30
N ARG A 522 10.35 10.68 -10.14
CA ARG A 522 10.33 9.38 -10.83
C ARG A 522 10.10 9.51 -12.32
N THR A 523 10.78 8.67 -13.09
CA THR A 523 10.52 8.51 -14.52
C THR A 523 9.20 7.77 -14.76
N ASP A 524 8.80 7.68 -16.02
CA ASP A 524 7.67 6.88 -16.47
C ASP A 524 7.84 5.41 -16.02
N GLY A 525 9.04 4.86 -16.24
CA GLY A 525 9.46 3.53 -15.79
C GLY A 525 9.76 3.40 -14.28
N ASP A 526 9.28 4.33 -13.45
CA ASP A 526 9.42 4.30 -11.99
C ASP A 526 10.87 4.39 -11.46
N LEU A 527 11.83 4.77 -12.29
CA LEU A 527 13.22 4.96 -11.85
C LEU A 527 13.32 6.27 -11.06
N ILE A 528 14.02 6.23 -9.92
CA ILE A 528 14.19 7.40 -9.07
C ILE A 528 15.27 8.30 -9.64
N VAL A 529 14.95 9.59 -9.76
CA VAL A 529 15.88 10.63 -10.19
C VAL A 529 15.98 11.70 -9.11
N VAL A 530 17.19 12.06 -8.74
CA VAL A 530 17.48 13.22 -7.90
C VAL A 530 18.15 14.30 -8.73
N PHE A 531 17.87 15.55 -8.42
CA PHE A 531 18.42 16.70 -9.13
C PHE A 531 18.40 17.91 -8.20
N ASP A 532 19.20 18.92 -8.50
CA ASP A 532 19.25 20.14 -7.70
C ASP A 532 18.20 21.15 -8.18
N CYS A 533 17.46 21.73 -7.23
CA CYS A 533 16.51 22.79 -7.52
C CYS A 533 17.26 24.03 -8.05
N PRO A 534 16.81 24.61 -9.18
CA PRO A 534 17.36 25.86 -9.68
C PRO A 534 17.29 26.98 -8.64
N PRO A 535 18.30 27.87 -8.58
CA PRO A 535 18.35 28.96 -7.61
C PRO A 535 17.25 30.01 -7.81
N ASP A 536 16.66 30.09 -9.01
CA ASP A 536 15.57 31.00 -9.37
C ASP A 536 14.17 30.45 -9.05
N ARG A 537 14.06 29.21 -8.57
CA ARG A 537 12.77 28.54 -8.30
C ARG A 537 12.68 28.04 -6.87
N SER A 538 11.47 28.09 -6.30
CA SER A 538 11.20 27.44 -5.03
C SER A 538 10.96 25.93 -5.22
N PRO A 539 11.37 25.07 -4.26
CA PRO A 539 11.08 23.63 -4.29
C PRO A 539 9.58 23.33 -4.48
N ASP A 540 8.72 24.03 -3.75
CA ASP A 540 7.27 23.81 -3.79
C ASP A 540 6.67 24.11 -5.17
N ALA A 541 7.25 25.04 -5.93
CA ALA A 541 6.79 25.34 -7.29
C ALA A 541 7.07 24.19 -8.27
N LEU A 542 8.03 23.31 -7.97
CA LEU A 542 8.39 22.17 -8.82
C LEU A 542 7.62 20.89 -8.45
N ILE A 543 7.19 20.74 -7.20
CA ILE A 543 6.43 19.58 -6.74
C ILE A 543 5.14 19.45 -7.55
N GLY A 544 4.82 18.23 -7.98
CA GLY A 544 3.63 17.97 -8.79
C GLY A 544 3.78 18.35 -10.27
N ARG A 545 5.01 18.63 -10.75
CA ARG A 545 5.29 18.87 -12.18
C ARG A 545 6.09 17.73 -12.81
N ILE A 546 5.99 17.60 -14.13
CA ILE A 546 6.85 16.73 -14.93
C ILE A 546 7.89 17.59 -15.63
N LEU A 547 9.17 17.35 -15.34
CA LEU A 547 10.30 18.10 -15.89
C LEU A 547 11.18 17.18 -16.75
N PRO A 548 11.73 17.68 -17.88
CA PRO A 548 12.74 16.95 -18.61
C PRO A 548 14.08 17.07 -17.87
N LEU A 549 14.69 15.95 -17.51
CA LEU A 549 15.99 15.89 -16.86
C LEU A 549 16.97 15.07 -17.70
N ARG A 550 18.12 15.62 -18.03
CA ARG A 550 19.23 14.86 -18.61
C ARG A 550 19.92 14.09 -17.50
N ILE A 551 20.02 12.77 -17.63
CA ILE A 551 20.68 11.92 -16.64
C ILE A 551 22.19 12.04 -16.80
N THR A 552 22.89 12.47 -15.77
CA THR A 552 24.34 12.72 -15.80
C THR A 552 25.14 11.59 -15.17
N SER A 553 24.56 10.93 -14.17
CA SER A 553 25.16 9.76 -13.53
C SER A 553 24.08 8.87 -12.94
N ALA A 554 24.44 7.62 -12.64
CA ALA A 554 23.54 6.67 -12.03
C ALA A 554 24.24 5.84 -10.95
N THR A 555 23.47 5.48 -9.94
CA THR A 555 23.80 4.47 -8.95
C THR A 555 22.77 3.34 -9.04
N MET A 556 23.02 2.25 -8.33
CA MET A 556 22.15 1.09 -8.25
C MET A 556 20.67 1.40 -7.94
N LEU A 557 20.38 2.45 -7.16
CA LEU A 557 19.02 2.76 -6.69
C LEU A 557 18.48 4.11 -7.12
N THR A 558 19.32 4.96 -7.71
CA THR A 558 19.02 6.37 -7.95
C THR A 558 19.87 6.90 -9.09
N MET A 559 19.23 7.64 -10.00
CA MET A 559 19.89 8.40 -11.06
C MET A 559 20.02 9.85 -10.64
N ASN A 560 21.12 10.51 -11.00
CA ASN A 560 21.27 11.95 -10.86
C ASN A 560 21.01 12.60 -12.21
N GLY A 561 20.23 13.68 -12.22
CA GLY A 561 19.94 14.44 -13.42
C GLY A 561 20.09 15.94 -13.21
N GLU A 562 20.15 16.63 -14.34
CA GLU A 562 20.13 18.09 -14.43
C GLU A 562 18.97 18.49 -15.36
N LEU A 563 18.41 19.68 -15.17
CA LEU A 563 17.34 20.16 -16.04
C LEU A 563 17.86 20.24 -17.48
N ALA A 564 17.14 19.60 -18.38
CA ALA A 564 17.39 19.75 -19.80
C ALA A 564 16.71 21.04 -20.30
N ASP A 565 17.42 21.78 -21.15
CA ASP A 565 16.92 22.99 -21.82
C ASP A 565 15.71 22.71 -22.72
#